data_AF-A0AAU7NR55-F1
#
_entry.id   AF-A0AAU7NR55-F1
#
_cell.length_a   1.000
_cell.length_b   1.000
_cell.length_c   1.000
_cell.angle_alpha   90.00
_cell.angle_beta   90.00
_cell.angle_gamma   90.00
#
_symmetry.space_group_name_H-M   'P 1'
#
loop_
_entity.id
_entity.type
_entity.pdbx_description
1 polymer ?
#
loop_
_entity_poly.entity_id
_entity_poly.type
_entity_poly.pdbx_seq_one_letter_code
_entity_poly.pdbx_strand_id
1 'polypeptide(L)'
;MRTVKNPQMSLGQVDIADIEINLKSRDDIPQLLLGLQYIYTTPELRDRVFAILEQVIPYRSGQGLSEAERQQPADPRRGRSGLEQWKILVLGVLRLGLNTDYDRIHELANHHNTIRQMLGHSDWCDDTKYSLQRIKDNLRLFTPELFDQINQEVVRAGHALVKKSQTLGQPSAVTRLPPRRSTTAIN
;
A
#
# COMPACT_ATOMS: atom_id res chain seq x y z
N MET A 1 5.18 11.51 17.16
CA MET A 1 5.43 10.71 15.93
C MET A 1 4.19 9.86 15.71
N ARG A 2 3.54 9.96 14.55
CA ARG A 2 2.34 9.15 14.27
C ARG A 2 2.78 7.72 14.05
N THR A 3 2.02 6.75 14.56
CA THR A 3 2.34 5.34 14.38
C THR A 3 2.09 4.93 12.93
N VAL A 4 3.10 4.38 12.25
CA VAL A 4 3.01 3.87 10.86
C VAL A 4 1.95 2.78 10.76
N LYS A 5 1.99 1.84 11.71
CA LYS A 5 0.97 0.82 12.01
C LYS A 5 1.18 0.39 13.46
N ASN A 6 0.10 0.11 14.20
CA ASN A 6 0.21 -0.49 15.52
C ASN A 6 1.06 -1.79 15.43
N PRO A 7 2.21 -1.87 16.11
CA PRO A 7 3.09 -3.05 16.02
C PRO A 7 2.47 -4.29 16.66
N GLN A 8 1.42 -4.14 17.45
CA GLN A 8 0.74 -5.24 18.11
C GLN A 8 -0.52 -5.63 17.32
N MET A 9 -0.56 -6.87 16.85
CA MET A 9 -1.74 -7.45 16.21
C MET A 9 -2.85 -7.67 17.23
N SER A 10 -4.06 -7.29 16.87
CA SER A 10 -5.26 -7.64 17.64
C SER A 10 -5.59 -9.13 17.43
N LEU A 11 -6.22 -9.76 18.42
CA LEU A 11 -6.66 -11.15 18.33
C LEU A 11 -7.59 -11.32 17.11
N GLY A 12 -7.27 -12.26 16.21
CA GLY A 12 -8.04 -12.52 14.98
C GLY A 12 -7.74 -11.58 13.81
N GLN A 13 -6.73 -10.72 13.92
CA GLN A 13 -6.22 -9.94 12.79
C GLN A 13 -5.34 -10.82 11.88
N VAL A 14 -5.56 -10.74 10.57
CA VAL A 14 -4.68 -11.37 9.57
C VAL A 14 -3.51 -10.42 9.28
N ASP A 15 -2.29 -10.95 9.15
CA ASP A 15 -1.18 -10.12 8.66
C ASP A 15 -1.51 -9.66 7.23
N ILE A 16 -1.19 -8.41 6.91
CA ILE A 16 -1.41 -7.87 5.58
C ILE A 16 -0.68 -8.69 4.51
N ALA A 17 0.49 -9.24 4.86
CA ALA A 17 1.24 -10.15 4.00
C ALA A 17 0.47 -11.43 3.63
N ASP A 18 -0.42 -11.87 4.51
CA ASP A 18 -1.14 -13.16 4.40
C ASP A 18 -2.59 -13.00 3.95
N ILE A 19 -3.04 -11.77 3.64
CA ILE A 19 -4.40 -11.55 3.12
C ILE A 19 -4.55 -12.25 1.76
N GLU A 20 -5.49 -13.18 1.68
CA GLU A 20 -5.84 -13.86 0.44
C GLU A 20 -6.64 -12.93 -0.49
N ILE A 21 -6.08 -12.66 -1.67
CA ILE A 21 -6.70 -11.81 -2.68
C ILE A 21 -7.01 -12.63 -3.93
N ASN A 22 -8.27 -12.59 -4.38
CA ASN A 22 -8.71 -13.34 -5.55
C ASN A 22 -8.12 -12.75 -6.85
N LEU A 23 -7.09 -13.41 -7.38
CA LEU A 23 -6.42 -13.05 -8.63
C LEU A 23 -7.29 -13.21 -9.89
N LYS A 24 -8.41 -13.95 -9.81
CA LYS A 24 -9.32 -14.15 -10.96
C LYS A 24 -10.40 -13.08 -11.06
N SER A 25 -10.48 -12.18 -10.08
CA SER A 25 -11.46 -11.10 -10.11
C SER A 25 -11.21 -10.18 -11.29
N ARG A 26 -12.30 -9.75 -11.93
CA ARG A 26 -12.27 -8.70 -12.96
C ARG A 26 -12.48 -7.30 -12.38
N ASP A 27 -12.80 -7.21 -11.09
CA ASP A 27 -12.90 -5.95 -10.37
C ASP A 27 -11.50 -5.36 -10.14
N ASP A 28 -11.44 -4.04 -10.02
CA ASP A 28 -10.19 -3.30 -9.83
C ASP A 28 -9.68 -3.38 -8.36
N ILE A 29 -10.58 -3.60 -7.39
CA ILE A 29 -10.24 -3.65 -5.95
C ILE A 29 -9.14 -4.69 -5.67
N PRO A 30 -9.24 -5.96 -6.10
CA PRO A 30 -8.18 -6.94 -5.86
C PRO A 30 -6.81 -6.53 -6.39
N GLN A 31 -6.74 -5.87 -7.55
CA GLN A 31 -5.47 -5.40 -8.11
C GLN A 31 -4.85 -4.29 -7.26
N LEU A 32 -5.67 -3.33 -6.81
CA LEU A 32 -5.23 -2.28 -5.90
C LEU A 32 -4.77 -2.85 -4.56
N LEU A 33 -5.48 -3.85 -4.02
CA LEU A 33 -5.11 -4.51 -2.78
C LEU A 33 -3.80 -5.29 -2.91
N LEU A 34 -3.51 -5.91 -4.06
CA LEU A 34 -2.21 -6.56 -4.32
C LEU A 34 -1.08 -5.53 -4.36
N GLY A 35 -1.29 -4.38 -4.99
CA GLY A 35 -0.32 -3.28 -4.98
C GLY A 35 -0.02 -2.81 -3.56
N LEU A 36 -1.07 -2.64 -2.74
CA LEU A 36 -0.93 -2.29 -1.32
C LEU A 36 -0.19 -3.39 -0.54
N GLN A 37 -0.54 -4.67 -0.72
CA GLN A 37 0.15 -5.79 -0.09
C GLN A 37 1.63 -5.85 -0.47
N TYR A 38 1.98 -5.56 -1.73
CA TYR A 38 3.37 -5.49 -2.18
C TYR A 38 4.14 -4.33 -1.55
N ILE A 39 3.53 -3.15 -1.42
CA ILE A 39 4.11 -2.03 -0.67
C ILE A 39 4.37 -2.45 0.78
N TYR A 40 3.43 -3.15 1.41
CA TYR A 40 3.55 -3.55 2.81
C TYR A 40 4.68 -4.57 3.04
N THR A 41 4.82 -5.54 2.14
CA THR A 41 5.79 -6.66 2.24
C THR A 41 7.19 -6.31 1.75
N THR A 42 7.38 -5.15 1.10
CA THR A 42 8.68 -4.68 0.60
C THR A 42 9.17 -3.50 1.45
N PRO A 43 10.02 -3.71 2.47
CA PRO A 43 10.38 -2.66 3.44
C PRO A 43 10.95 -1.40 2.79
N GLU A 44 11.82 -1.53 1.79
CA GLU A 44 12.45 -0.38 1.16
C GLU A 44 11.44 0.46 0.37
N LEU A 45 10.47 -0.19 -0.29
CA LEU A 45 9.39 0.51 -0.99
C LEU A 45 8.44 1.16 0.02
N ARG A 46 8.09 0.42 1.07
CA ARG A 46 7.25 0.91 2.17
C ARG A 46 7.81 2.21 2.74
N ASP A 47 9.09 2.23 3.06
CA ASP A 47 9.74 3.40 3.67
C ASP A 47 9.74 4.61 2.73
N ARG A 48 9.97 4.39 1.42
CA ARG A 48 9.86 5.47 0.42
C ARG A 48 8.44 6.01 0.29
N VAL A 49 7.43 5.14 0.28
CA VAL A 49 6.02 5.53 0.22
C VAL A 49 5.62 6.29 1.49
N PHE A 50 6.05 5.86 2.68
CA PHE A 50 5.77 6.59 3.92
C PHE A 50 6.50 7.93 3.99
N ALA A 51 7.73 8.04 3.47
CA ALA A 51 8.42 9.32 3.36
C ALA A 51 7.68 10.32 2.46
N ILE A 52 7.00 9.86 1.41
CA ILE A 52 6.12 10.69 0.58
C ILE A 52 4.88 11.10 1.38
N LEU A 53 4.23 10.15 2.08
CA LEU A 53 3.06 10.43 2.91
C LEU A 53 3.35 11.39 4.08
N GLU A 54 4.56 11.37 4.63
CA GLU A 54 4.98 12.26 5.71
C GLU A 54 5.04 13.73 5.29
N GLN A 55 5.21 14.02 4.00
CA GLN A 55 5.16 15.40 3.48
C GLN A 55 3.75 16.00 3.59
N VAL A 56 2.74 15.14 3.78
CA VAL A 56 1.34 15.53 3.87
C VAL A 56 0.90 15.52 5.34
N ILE A 57 0.97 16.69 5.98
CA ILE A 57 0.56 16.87 7.36
C ILE A 57 -0.98 16.88 7.42
N PRO A 58 -1.65 15.93 8.12
CA PRO A 58 -3.10 15.94 8.29
C PRO A 58 -3.54 17.21 8.99
N TYR A 59 -4.75 17.71 8.72
CA TYR A 59 -5.32 18.73 9.59
C TYR A 59 -5.84 18.13 10.90
N ARG A 60 -5.99 18.96 11.95
CA ARG A 60 -6.50 18.52 13.26
C ARG A 60 -7.89 17.90 13.12
N SER A 61 -8.11 16.74 13.72
CA SER A 61 -9.43 16.12 13.81
C SER A 61 -9.76 15.74 15.26
N GLY A 62 -10.98 16.02 15.71
CA GLY A 62 -11.43 15.78 17.08
C GLY A 62 -12.75 16.46 17.44
N GLN A 63 -13.52 15.86 18.35
CA GLN A 63 -14.72 16.48 18.92
C GLN A 63 -14.34 17.74 19.71
N GLY A 64 -15.10 18.82 19.51
CA GLY A 64 -14.90 20.13 20.15
C GLY A 64 -14.05 21.13 19.38
N LEU A 65 -13.57 20.81 18.17
CA LEU A 65 -12.84 21.75 17.30
C LEU A 65 -13.79 22.51 16.37
N SER A 66 -13.57 23.82 16.22
CA SER A 66 -14.22 24.66 15.22
C SER A 66 -13.75 24.34 13.80
N GLU A 67 -14.53 24.74 12.79
CA GLU A 67 -14.22 24.51 11.37
C GLU A 67 -12.82 25.03 10.99
N ALA A 68 -12.43 26.19 11.53
CA ALA A 68 -11.12 26.81 11.32
C ALA A 68 -9.98 26.04 12.00
N GLU A 69 -10.23 25.40 13.15
CA GLU A 69 -9.22 24.58 13.82
C GLU A 69 -9.02 23.23 13.13
N ARG A 70 -10.07 22.70 12.48
CA ARG A 70 -9.99 21.48 11.66
C ARG A 70 -9.25 21.67 10.35
N GLN A 71 -8.91 22.91 10.01
CA GLN A 71 -8.12 23.28 8.83
C GLN A 71 -6.67 23.63 9.21
N GLN A 72 -6.29 23.47 10.48
CA GLN A 72 -4.91 23.66 10.93
C GLN A 72 -4.15 22.35 10.88
N PRO A 73 -2.87 22.35 10.47
CA PRO A 73 -2.02 21.16 10.50
C PRO A 73 -2.00 20.54 11.90
N ALA A 74 -2.16 19.22 11.97
CA ALA A 74 -2.13 18.45 13.19
C ALA A 74 -0.72 18.49 13.77
N ASP A 75 -0.62 18.86 15.04
CA ASP A 75 0.66 18.92 15.75
C ASP A 75 1.14 17.49 16.05
N PRO A 76 2.30 17.04 15.53
CA PRO A 76 2.86 15.71 15.76
C PRO A 76 3.14 15.37 17.23
N ARG A 77 3.12 16.38 18.12
CA ARG A 77 3.41 16.29 19.57
C ARG A 77 2.13 16.26 20.43
N ARG A 78 0.97 16.62 19.88
CA ARG A 78 -0.31 16.53 20.60
C ARG A 78 -0.95 15.18 20.28
N GLY A 79 -0.89 14.27 21.25
CA GLY A 79 -1.26 12.84 21.16
C GLY A 79 -2.70 12.46 20.79
N ARG A 80 -3.45 13.28 20.04
CA ARG A 80 -4.66 12.80 19.35
C ARG A 80 -4.24 12.10 18.07
N SER A 81 -4.08 10.78 18.16
CA SER A 81 -3.74 9.93 17.02
C SER A 81 -4.84 9.99 15.96
N GLY A 82 -4.66 10.82 14.94
CA GLY A 82 -5.42 10.69 13.70
C GLY A 82 -5.23 9.29 13.10
N LEU A 83 -6.03 8.93 12.09
CA LEU A 83 -6.00 7.63 11.42
C LEU A 83 -4.59 7.15 11.08
N GLU A 84 -4.21 5.88 11.27
CA GLU A 84 -2.84 5.44 10.95
C GLU A 84 -2.44 5.78 9.50
N GLN A 85 -1.18 6.13 9.24
CA GLN A 85 -0.73 6.50 7.89
C GLN A 85 -1.04 5.39 6.88
N TRP A 86 -0.90 4.12 7.30
CA TRP A 86 -1.31 2.97 6.50
C TRP A 86 -2.78 3.02 6.08
N LYS A 87 -3.69 3.30 7.02
CA LYS A 87 -5.12 3.41 6.74
C LYS A 87 -5.43 4.55 5.77
N ILE A 88 -4.70 5.67 5.87
CA ILE A 88 -4.82 6.79 4.92
C ILE A 88 -4.38 6.36 3.52
N LEU A 89 -3.25 5.67 3.41
CA LEU A 89 -2.76 5.15 2.13
C LEU A 89 -3.79 4.22 1.49
N VAL A 90 -4.28 3.21 2.23
CA VAL A 90 -5.27 2.25 1.72
C VAL A 90 -6.52 2.97 1.20
N LEU A 91 -7.11 3.85 2.02
CA LEU A 91 -8.33 4.58 1.65
C LEU A 91 -8.09 5.57 0.49
N GLY A 92 -6.92 6.21 0.45
CA GLY A 92 -6.54 7.16 -0.59
C GLY A 92 -6.31 6.49 -1.94
N VAL A 93 -5.59 5.36 -1.94
CA VAL A 93 -5.36 4.52 -3.14
C VAL A 93 -6.70 3.99 -3.66
N LEU A 94 -7.59 3.50 -2.81
CA LEU A 94 -8.91 3.05 -3.24
C LEU A 94 -9.74 4.21 -3.82
N ARG A 95 -9.71 5.39 -3.20
CA ARG A 95 -10.47 6.55 -3.69
C ARG A 95 -10.03 6.98 -5.09
N LEU A 96 -8.72 7.19 -5.27
CA LEU A 96 -8.19 7.70 -6.52
C LEU A 96 -8.07 6.61 -7.58
N GLY A 97 -7.67 5.38 -7.19
CA GLY A 97 -7.54 4.24 -8.09
C GLY A 97 -8.89 3.75 -8.65
N LEU A 98 -9.96 3.82 -7.86
CA LEU A 98 -11.31 3.49 -8.33
C LEU A 98 -12.08 4.71 -8.87
N ASN A 99 -11.49 5.91 -8.79
CA ASN A 99 -12.16 7.18 -9.12
C ASN A 99 -13.53 7.34 -8.43
N THR A 100 -13.57 7.10 -7.12
CA THR A 100 -14.81 7.08 -6.32
C THR A 100 -14.95 8.31 -5.42
N ASP A 101 -16.19 8.60 -5.03
CA ASP A 101 -16.50 9.63 -4.04
C ASP A 101 -16.25 9.15 -2.59
N TYR A 102 -16.39 10.06 -1.64
CA TYR A 102 -16.16 9.77 -0.23
C TYR A 102 -17.20 8.82 0.38
N ASP A 103 -18.42 8.84 -0.15
CA ASP A 103 -19.53 8.01 0.35
C ASP A 103 -19.30 6.54 -0.05
N ARG A 104 -18.84 6.30 -1.28
CA ARG A 104 -18.46 4.96 -1.73
C ARG A 104 -17.28 4.40 -0.94
N ILE A 105 -16.26 5.22 -0.66
CA ILE A 105 -15.12 4.80 0.17
C ILE A 105 -15.54 4.54 1.62
N HIS A 106 -16.46 5.34 2.15
CA HIS A 106 -17.03 5.12 3.48
C HIS A 106 -17.76 3.79 3.60
N GLU A 107 -18.56 3.45 2.59
CA GLU A 107 -19.24 2.16 2.53
C GLU A 107 -18.25 1.00 2.44
N LEU A 108 -17.28 1.07 1.52
CA LEU A 108 -16.24 0.04 1.34
C LEU A 108 -15.42 -0.17 2.61
N ALA A 109 -15.01 0.91 3.29
CA ALA A 109 -14.21 0.84 4.51
C ALA A 109 -14.95 0.18 5.69
N ASN A 110 -16.28 0.24 5.71
CA ASN A 110 -17.09 -0.28 6.82
C ASN A 110 -17.67 -1.67 6.56
N HIS A 111 -17.84 -2.06 5.29
CA HIS A 111 -18.61 -3.25 4.93
C HIS A 111 -17.86 -4.25 4.03
N HIS A 112 -16.75 -3.86 3.40
CA HIS A 112 -16.01 -4.78 2.54
C HIS A 112 -14.91 -5.52 3.31
N ASN A 113 -15.13 -6.80 3.60
CA ASN A 113 -14.26 -7.62 4.47
C ASN A 113 -12.76 -7.53 4.10
N THR A 114 -12.37 -7.77 2.85
CA THR A 114 -10.95 -7.71 2.45
C THR A 114 -10.34 -6.32 2.62
N ILE A 115 -11.12 -5.24 2.42
CA ILE A 115 -10.66 -3.88 2.66
C ILE A 115 -10.52 -3.65 4.17
N ARG A 116 -11.44 -4.16 4.99
CA ARG A 116 -11.34 -4.09 6.46
C ARG A 116 -10.10 -4.83 6.98
N GLN A 117 -9.81 -6.02 6.46
CA GLN A 117 -8.57 -6.75 6.74
C GLN A 117 -7.34 -5.91 6.35
N MET A 118 -7.35 -5.31 5.16
CA MET A 118 -6.26 -4.45 4.69
C MET A 118 -6.07 -3.20 5.58
N LEU A 119 -7.15 -2.69 6.16
CA LEU A 119 -7.12 -1.62 7.17
C LEU A 119 -6.69 -2.11 8.55
N GLY A 120 -6.46 -3.41 8.74
CA GLY A 120 -6.01 -4.02 9.99
C GLY A 120 -7.12 -4.32 10.99
N HIS A 121 -8.37 -4.43 10.53
CA HIS A 121 -9.48 -4.88 11.37
C HIS A 121 -9.53 -6.41 11.41
N SER A 122 -9.88 -6.96 12.58
CA SER A 122 -10.17 -8.39 12.70
C SER A 122 -11.58 -8.68 12.19
N ASP A 123 -11.76 -9.75 11.42
CA ASP A 123 -13.07 -10.07 10.83
C ASP A 123 -14.15 -10.38 11.89
N TRP A 124 -13.76 -10.92 13.05
CA TRP A 124 -14.72 -11.54 14.00
C TRP A 124 -14.93 -10.76 15.29
N CYS A 125 -14.07 -9.78 15.60
CA CYS A 125 -14.07 -9.05 16.87
C CYS A 125 -13.98 -7.52 16.71
N ASP A 126 -14.14 -7.00 15.49
CA ASP A 126 -13.98 -5.57 15.22
C ASP A 126 -15.26 -4.88 14.72
N ASP A 127 -15.91 -4.17 15.64
CA ASP A 127 -17.07 -3.30 15.37
C ASP A 127 -16.67 -1.86 15.02
N THR A 128 -15.37 -1.58 14.83
CA THR A 128 -14.90 -0.24 14.49
C THR A 128 -15.48 0.20 13.16
N LYS A 129 -16.23 1.29 13.21
CA LYS A 129 -16.77 1.97 12.03
C LYS A 129 -16.11 3.34 11.86
N TYR A 130 -15.78 3.64 10.62
CA TYR A 130 -15.34 4.96 10.21
C TYR A 130 -16.56 5.86 10.06
N SER A 131 -16.50 7.07 10.61
CA SER A 131 -17.45 8.13 10.25
C SER A 131 -17.05 8.74 8.91
N LEU A 132 -18.02 9.12 8.08
CA LEU A 132 -17.78 9.79 6.79
C LEU A 132 -16.89 11.04 6.94
N GLN A 133 -17.12 11.85 7.97
CA GLN A 133 -16.32 13.06 8.23
C GLN A 133 -14.84 12.73 8.44
N ARG A 134 -14.52 11.70 9.22
CA ARG A 134 -13.13 11.26 9.42
C ARG A 134 -12.46 10.85 8.11
N ILE A 135 -13.18 10.18 7.21
CA ILE A 135 -12.64 9.82 5.89
C ILE A 135 -12.38 11.08 5.07
N LYS A 136 -13.35 12.00 5.00
CA LYS A 136 -13.20 13.28 4.30
C LYS A 136 -12.00 14.08 4.82
N ASP A 137 -11.87 14.24 6.13
CA ASP A 137 -10.81 15.03 6.75
C ASP A 137 -9.41 14.47 6.48
N ASN A 138 -9.27 13.14 6.43
CA ASN A 138 -7.98 12.50 6.19
C ASN A 138 -7.64 12.38 4.70
N LEU A 139 -8.64 12.13 3.84
CA LEU A 139 -8.43 11.91 2.40
C LEU A 139 -8.40 13.19 1.57
N ARG A 140 -8.92 14.32 2.08
CA ARG A 140 -8.82 15.62 1.41
C ARG A 140 -7.38 16.04 1.09
N LEU A 141 -6.45 15.57 1.90
CA LEU A 141 -5.02 15.84 1.77
C LEU A 141 -4.29 14.81 0.89
N PHE A 142 -4.97 13.71 0.56
CA PHE A 142 -4.46 12.70 -0.37
C PHE A 142 -4.80 13.14 -1.80
N THR A 143 -3.96 14.01 -2.35
CA THR A 143 -4.18 14.62 -3.66
C THR A 143 -3.74 13.70 -4.82
N PRO A 144 -4.22 13.94 -6.05
CA PRO A 144 -3.75 13.20 -7.23
C PRO A 144 -2.24 13.26 -7.42
N GLU A 145 -1.59 14.38 -7.09
CA GLU A 145 -0.14 14.56 -7.23
C GLU A 145 0.62 13.67 -6.24
N LEU A 146 0.14 13.56 -5.01
CA LEU A 146 0.72 12.65 -4.01
C LEU A 146 0.58 11.19 -4.46
N PHE A 147 -0.61 10.85 -4.97
CA PHE A 147 -0.88 9.52 -5.49
C PHE A 147 0.00 9.19 -6.69
N ASP A 148 0.24 10.14 -7.58
CA ASP A 148 1.14 9.95 -8.71
C ASP A 148 2.59 9.70 -8.26
N GLN A 149 3.09 10.43 -7.25
CA GLN A 149 4.41 10.15 -6.66
C GLN A 149 4.51 8.73 -6.08
N ILE A 150 3.48 8.29 -5.36
CA ILE A 150 3.42 6.91 -4.84
C ILE A 150 3.38 5.91 -6.00
N ASN A 151 2.57 6.17 -7.02
CA ASN A 151 2.45 5.32 -8.20
C ASN A 151 3.78 5.19 -8.94
N GLN A 152 4.54 6.28 -9.11
CA GLN A 152 5.87 6.25 -9.73
C GLN A 152 6.85 5.35 -8.96
N GLU A 153 6.86 5.43 -7.63
CA GLU A 153 7.71 4.56 -6.80
C GLU A 153 7.31 3.09 -6.90
N VAL A 154 6.02 2.79 -6.94
CA VAL A 154 5.49 1.43 -7.11
C VAL A 154 5.84 0.88 -8.49
N VAL A 155 5.64 1.66 -9.57
CA VAL A 155 5.97 1.28 -10.95
C VAL A 155 7.47 1.05 -11.09
N ARG A 156 8.31 1.90 -10.50
CA ARG A 156 9.76 1.73 -10.48
C ARG A 156 10.16 0.41 -9.79
N ALA A 157 9.56 0.11 -8.64
CA ALA A 157 9.78 -1.16 -7.94
C ALA A 157 9.31 -2.36 -8.77
N GLY A 158 8.18 -2.25 -9.47
CA GLY A 158 7.67 -3.25 -10.40
C GLY A 158 8.63 -3.52 -11.56
N HIS A 159 9.17 -2.48 -12.20
CA HIS A 159 10.17 -2.63 -13.26
C HIS A 159 11.47 -3.30 -12.78
N ALA A 160 11.92 -3.00 -11.57
CA ALA A 160 13.10 -3.65 -10.98
C ALA A 160 12.86 -5.16 -10.77
N LEU A 161 11.66 -5.54 -10.33
CA LEU A 161 11.28 -6.94 -10.14
C LEU A 161 11.25 -7.71 -11.47
N VAL A 162 10.67 -7.11 -12.53
CA VAL A 162 10.62 -7.73 -13.88
C VAL A 162 12.02 -7.86 -14.50
N LYS A 163 12.90 -6.86 -14.35
CA LYS A 163 14.28 -6.96 -14.85
C LYS A 163 15.07 -8.05 -14.12
N LYS A 164 14.85 -8.22 -12.82
CA LYS A 164 15.48 -9.27 -12.01
C LYS A 164 15.01 -10.66 -12.44
N SER A 165 13.71 -10.86 -12.69
CA SER A 165 13.22 -12.16 -13.16
C SER A 165 13.73 -12.53 -14.56
N GLN A 166 13.89 -11.54 -15.46
CA GLN A 166 14.48 -11.77 -16.78
C GLN A 166 15.96 -12.16 -16.74
N THR A 167 16.73 -11.62 -15.79
CA THR A 167 18.16 -11.95 -15.63
C THR A 167 18.38 -13.31 -14.97
N LEU A 168 17.50 -13.73 -14.06
CA LEU A 168 17.51 -15.07 -13.47
C LEU A 168 16.99 -16.17 -14.42
N GLY A 169 16.25 -15.79 -15.47
CA GLY A 169 15.71 -16.71 -16.47
C GLY A 169 16.61 -17.01 -17.67
N GLN A 170 17.81 -16.42 -17.77
CA GLN A 170 18.77 -16.79 -18.82
C GLN A 170 19.68 -17.94 -18.35
N PRO A 171 19.68 -19.11 -19.04
CA PRO A 171 20.65 -20.15 -18.75
C PRO A 171 22.05 -19.59 -19.04
N SER A 172 22.91 -19.59 -18.02
CA SER A 172 24.31 -19.21 -18.14
C SER A 172 24.92 -19.94 -19.34
N ALA A 173 25.51 -19.16 -20.25
CA ALA A 173 26.09 -19.66 -21.49
C ALA A 173 26.95 -20.90 -21.24
N VAL A 174 26.48 -22.06 -21.72
CA VAL A 174 27.29 -23.28 -21.82
C VAL A 174 28.54 -22.90 -22.59
N THR A 175 29.67 -22.88 -21.88
CA THR A 175 30.99 -22.66 -22.48
C THR A 175 31.19 -23.73 -23.53
N ARG A 176 31.02 -23.36 -24.81
CA ARG A 176 31.30 -24.26 -25.94
C ARG A 176 32.79 -24.59 -25.89
N LEU A 177 33.11 -25.80 -25.45
CA LEU A 177 34.44 -26.36 -25.57
C LEU A 177 34.87 -26.31 -27.05
N PRO A 178 36.11 -25.87 -27.36
CA PRO A 178 36.56 -25.79 -28.74
C PRO A 178 36.61 -27.19 -29.38
N PRO A 179 36.35 -27.31 -30.69
CA PRO A 179 36.31 -28.60 -31.37
C PRO A 179 37.69 -29.26 -31.33
N ARG A 180 37.74 -30.53 -30.91
CA ARG A 180 38.94 -31.37 -30.98
C ARG A 180 39.38 -31.47 -32.45
N ARG A 181 40.57 -30.94 -32.75
CA ARG A 181 41.25 -31.20 -34.01
C ARG A 181 41.64 -32.69 -34.02
N SER A 182 41.00 -33.47 -34.86
CA SER A 182 41.46 -34.82 -35.22
C SER A 182 42.69 -34.69 -36.12
N THR A 183 43.86 -34.92 -35.54
CA THR A 183 45.12 -35.04 -36.28
C THR A 183 45.12 -36.35 -37.06
N THR A 184 45.11 -36.24 -38.39
CA THR A 184 45.46 -37.30 -39.32
C THR A 184 46.97 -37.60 -39.19
N ALA A 185 47.33 -38.86 -38.92
CA ALA A 185 48.66 -39.44 -39.16
C ALA A 185 48.45 -40.97 -39.29
N ILE A 186 48.31 -41.50 -40.51
CA ILE A 186 49.36 -42.19 -41.29
C ILE A 186 50.04 -43.33 -40.53
N ASN A 187 49.63 -44.58 -40.78
CA ASN A 187 50.41 -45.61 -41.49
C ASN A 187 49.59 -46.90 -41.63
#